data_AF-A0A1X9T3R7-F1
#
_entry.id   AF-A0A1X9T3R7-F1
#
_cell.length_a   1.000
_cell.length_b   1.000
_cell.length_c   1.000
_cell.angle_alpha   90.00
_cell.angle_beta   90.00
_cell.angle_gamma   90.00
#
_symmetry.space_group_name_H-M   'P 1'
#
loop_
_entity.id
_entity.type
_entity.pdbx_description
1 polymer ?
#
loop_
_entity_poly.entity_id
_entity_poly.type
_entity_poly.pdbx_seq_one_letter_code
_entity_poly.pdbx_strand_id
1 'polypeptide(L)'
;MDYNVVLVSVKDKIPANSLAILSERLKNASNDKLQSIGLLNFKSPIVGLLLGIFFGALGIDRFYKGDVTLGAVKLGLFILGLITTFIYIGIFILFIVWVWAIVDLFLVFTGIKKDNLNKINSLLIA
;
A
#
# COMPACT_ATOMS: atom_id res chain seq x y z
N MET A 1 14.86 13.38 17.81
CA MET A 1 13.40 13.29 17.63
C MET A 1 12.87 12.33 18.68
N ASP A 2 11.83 12.68 19.43
CA ASP A 2 11.30 11.82 20.52
C ASP A 2 10.59 10.59 19.94
N TYR A 3 10.76 9.41 20.55
CA TYR A 3 10.12 8.16 20.14
C TYR A 3 8.59 8.27 20.11
N ASN A 4 7.98 9.06 21.01
CA ASN A 4 6.53 9.28 21.06
C ASN A 4 6.03 9.98 19.80
N VAL A 5 6.79 10.95 19.30
CA VAL A 5 6.43 11.70 18.08
C VAL A 5 6.47 10.76 16.88
N VAL A 6 7.52 9.95 16.77
CA VAL A 6 7.65 8.95 15.71
C VAL A 6 6.49 7.95 15.78
N LEU A 7 6.20 7.39 16.95
CA LEU A 7 5.13 6.42 17.14
C LEU A 7 3.77 6.95 16.71
N VAL A 8 3.41 8.18 17.10
CA VAL A 8 2.15 8.82 16.71
C VAL A 8 2.05 8.96 15.19
N SER A 9 3.14 9.34 14.52
CA SER A 9 3.15 9.56 13.06
C SER A 9 3.03 8.28 12.20
N VAL A 10 3.34 7.12 12.77
CA VAL A 10 3.38 5.82 12.06
C VAL A 10 2.28 4.85 12.49
N LYS A 11 1.67 5.03 13.66
CA LYS A 11 0.70 4.10 14.27
C LYS A 11 -0.44 3.68 13.33
N ASP A 12 -1.02 4.62 12.60
CA ASP A 12 -2.11 4.39 11.65
C ASP A 12 -1.64 3.78 10.31
N LYS A 13 -0.36 3.96 10.00
CA LYS A 13 0.30 3.56 8.74
C LYS A 13 0.93 2.18 8.77
N ILE A 14 0.91 1.48 9.92
CA ILE A 14 1.53 0.16 10.11
C ILE A 14 0.52 -0.90 10.62
N PRO A 15 0.88 -2.19 10.62
CA PRO A 15 0.02 -3.27 11.10
C PRO A 15 -0.17 -3.24 12.62
N ALA A 16 -1.42 -3.40 13.08
CA ALA A 16 -1.76 -3.31 14.51
C ALA A 16 -1.04 -4.38 15.36
N ASN A 17 -0.86 -5.58 14.81
CA ASN A 17 -0.15 -6.69 15.45
C ASN A 17 1.35 -6.44 15.67
N SER A 18 1.94 -5.46 14.97
CA SER A 18 3.36 -5.11 15.11
C SER A 18 3.59 -3.85 15.97
N LEU A 19 2.53 -3.19 16.45
CA LEU A 19 2.63 -1.95 17.22
C LEU A 19 3.40 -2.12 18.52
N ALA A 20 3.12 -3.18 19.28
CA ALA A 20 3.78 -3.44 20.57
C ALA A 20 5.28 -3.64 20.38
N ILE A 21 5.65 -4.53 19.44
CA ILE A 21 7.04 -4.86 19.12
C ILE A 21 7.78 -3.63 18.59
N LEU A 22 7.15 -2.85 17.71
CA LEU A 22 7.78 -1.66 17.16
C LEU A 22 7.94 -0.57 18.22
N SER A 23 6.98 -0.39 19.12
CA SER A 23 7.07 0.60 20.21
C SER A 23 8.27 0.32 21.11
N GLU A 24 8.52 -0.96 21.44
CA GLU A 24 9.69 -1.38 22.19
C GLU A 24 11.00 -1.10 21.43
N ARG A 25 11.04 -1.45 20.14
CA ARG A 25 12.22 -1.18 19.29
C ARG A 25 12.51 0.31 19.11
N LEU A 26 11.48 1.14 18.99
CA LEU A 26 11.62 2.60 18.90
C LEU A 26 12.09 3.21 20.22
N LYS A 27 11.60 2.70 21.36
CA LYS A 27 12.03 3.15 22.69
C LYS A 27 13.52 2.89 22.94
N ASN A 28 14.03 1.77 22.41
CA ASN A 28 15.42 1.36 22.54
C ASN A 28 16.32 1.85 21.38
N ALA A 29 15.77 2.57 20.39
CA ALA A 29 16.52 3.07 19.25
C ALA A 29 17.29 4.35 19.60
N SER A 30 18.44 4.58 18.93
CA SER A 30 19.19 5.83 19.07
C SER A 30 18.43 7.02 18.49
N ASN A 31 18.75 8.22 18.98
CA ASN A 31 18.16 9.47 18.49
C ASN A 31 18.42 9.71 16.99
N ASP A 32 19.52 9.17 16.45
CA ASP A 32 19.89 9.28 15.04
C ASP A 32 18.94 8.44 14.18
N LYS A 33 18.68 7.18 14.58
CA LYS A 33 17.72 6.29 13.90
C LYS A 33 16.30 6.86 13.93
N LEU A 34 15.89 7.44 15.06
CA LEU A 34 14.59 8.09 15.19
C LEU A 34 14.44 9.28 14.24
N GLN A 35 15.50 10.08 14.05
CA GLN A 35 15.51 11.15 13.06
C GLN A 35 15.42 10.62 11.64
N SER A 36 16.18 9.56 11.29
CA SER A 36 16.12 8.94 9.97
C SER A 36 14.74 8.38 9.65
N ILE A 37 14.04 7.82 10.64
CA ILE A 37 12.65 7.35 10.48
C ILE A 37 11.71 8.52 10.17
N GLY A 38 11.89 9.67 10.84
CA GLY A 38 11.11 10.88 10.57
C GLY A 38 11.25 11.41 9.14
N LEU A 39 12.35 11.09 8.46
CA LEU A 39 12.61 11.48 7.07
C LEU A 39 12.02 10.48 6.05
N LEU A 40 11.53 9.31 6.48
CA LEU A 40 10.98 8.31 5.58
C LEU A 40 9.64 8.77 4.98
N ASN A 41 9.49 8.50 3.68
CA ASN A 41 8.23 8.72 2.99
C ASN A 41 7.30 7.49 3.16
N PHE A 42 6.39 7.59 4.13
CA PHE A 42 5.35 6.60 4.38
C PHE A 42 4.12 6.85 3.51
N LYS A 43 3.67 5.78 2.84
CA LYS A 43 2.42 5.83 2.07
C LYS A 43 1.23 5.66 3.00
N SER A 44 0.11 6.33 2.71
CA SER A 44 -1.11 6.25 3.52
C SER A 44 -1.97 5.06 3.05
N PRO A 45 -2.28 4.08 3.94
CA PRO A 45 -3.15 2.95 3.59
C PRO A 45 -4.56 3.40 3.19
N ILE A 46 -5.05 4.48 3.82
CA ILE A 46 -6.39 5.05 3.54
C ILE A 46 -6.41 5.66 2.14
N VAL A 47 -5.36 6.36 1.73
CA VAL A 47 -5.24 6.89 0.35
C VAL A 47 -5.22 5.73 -0.65
N GLY A 48 -4.46 4.67 -0.37
CA GLY A 48 -4.47 3.46 -1.20
C GLY A 48 -5.86 2.84 -1.34
N LEU A 49 -6.63 2.78 -0.25
CA LEU A 49 -8.01 2.28 -0.25
C LEU A 49 -8.94 3.18 -1.10
N LEU A 50 -8.87 4.50 -0.93
CA LEU A 50 -9.67 5.45 -1.71
C LEU A 50 -9.35 5.33 -3.21
N LEU A 51 -8.07 5.23 -3.56
CA LEU A 51 -7.65 5.00 -4.95
C LEU A 51 -8.18 3.66 -5.49
N GLY A 52 -8.24 2.63 -4.65
CA GLY A 52 -8.81 1.34 -5.03
C GLY A 52 -10.32 1.41 -5.31
N ILE A 53 -11.05 2.16 -4.48
CA ILE A 53 -12.51 2.31 -4.63
C ILE A 53 -12.85 3.05 -5.93
N PHE A 54 -12.18 4.18 -6.21
CA PHE A 54 -12.51 5.01 -7.37
C PHE A 54 -11.81 4.56 -8.65
N PHE A 55 -10.61 3.98 -8.54
CA PHE A 55 -9.72 3.72 -9.68
C PHE A 55 -9.06 2.34 -9.65
N GLY A 56 -9.54 1.41 -8.82
CA GLY A 56 -8.94 0.08 -8.66
C GLY A 56 -9.05 -0.80 -9.91
N ALA A 57 -10.06 -0.60 -10.75
CA ALA A 57 -10.17 -1.28 -12.05
C ALA A 57 -9.07 -0.83 -13.04
N LEU A 58 -8.57 0.40 -12.89
CA LEU A 58 -7.46 0.94 -13.68
C LEU A 58 -6.08 0.60 -13.06
N GLY A 59 -6.04 0.01 -11.87
CA GLY A 59 -4.81 -0.34 -11.16
C GLY A 59 -4.08 0.83 -10.47
N ILE A 60 -4.74 1.97 -10.27
CA ILE A 60 -4.12 3.18 -9.67
C ILE A 60 -3.72 2.97 -8.21
N ASP A 61 -4.46 2.15 -7.48
CA ASP A 61 -4.12 1.70 -6.13
C ASP A 61 -2.79 0.94 -6.06
N ARG A 62 -2.55 0.05 -7.04
CA ARG A 62 -1.28 -0.70 -7.19
C ARG A 62 -0.13 0.21 -7.58
N PHE A 63 -0.34 1.15 -8.49
CA PHE A 63 0.67 2.18 -8.81
C PHE A 63 1.01 3.03 -7.59
N TYR A 64 0.01 3.45 -6.82
CA TYR A 64 0.23 4.19 -5.58
C TYR A 64 1.02 3.38 -4.57
N LYS A 65 0.69 2.11 -4.35
CA LYS A 65 1.45 1.23 -3.46
C LYS A 65 2.92 1.07 -3.92
N GLY A 66 3.15 0.97 -5.23
CA GLY A 66 4.46 0.72 -5.83
C GLY A 66 4.54 -0.61 -6.59
N ASP A 67 3.44 -1.36 -6.67
CA ASP A 67 3.33 -2.62 -7.43
C ASP A 67 3.08 -2.31 -8.92
N VAL A 68 4.02 -1.62 -9.57
CA VAL A 68 3.85 -1.05 -10.92
C VAL A 68 3.47 -2.12 -11.95
N THR A 69 4.10 -3.29 -11.91
CA THR A 69 3.82 -4.39 -12.85
C THR A 69 2.37 -4.87 -12.74
N LEU A 70 1.85 -5.06 -11.52
CA LEU A 70 0.46 -5.49 -11.32
C LEU A 70 -0.53 -4.40 -11.76
N GLY A 71 -0.23 -3.13 -11.46
CA GLY A 71 -1.01 -2.00 -11.95
C GLY A 71 -1.07 -1.95 -13.48
N ALA A 72 0.06 -2.15 -14.15
CA ALA A 72 0.15 -2.13 -15.61
C ALA A 72 -0.60 -3.30 -16.27
N VAL A 73 -0.51 -4.51 -15.71
CA VAL A 73 -1.29 -5.67 -16.18
C VAL A 73 -2.80 -5.39 -16.07
N LYS A 74 -3.24 -4.83 -14.95
CA LYS A 74 -4.64 -4.51 -14.71
C LYS A 74 -5.16 -3.45 -15.66
N LEU A 75 -4.39 -2.38 -15.88
CA LEU A 75 -4.70 -1.34 -16.86
C LEU A 75 -4.79 -1.91 -18.28
N GLY A 76 -3.84 -2.77 -18.67
CA GLY A 76 -3.84 -3.45 -19.96
C GLY A 76 -5.08 -4.33 -20.17
N LEU A 77 -5.46 -5.12 -19.17
CA LEU A 77 -6.68 -5.94 -19.20
C LEU A 77 -7.95 -5.08 -19.26
N PHE A 78 -7.98 -3.95 -18.55
CA PHE A 78 -9.10 -3.03 -18.61
C PHE A 78 -9.28 -2.45 -20.02
N ILE A 79 -8.19 -1.96 -20.64
CA ILE A 79 -8.21 -1.43 -22.01
C ILE A 79 -8.59 -2.53 -23.01
N LEU A 80 -8.00 -3.72 -22.89
CA LEU A 80 -8.33 -4.87 -23.73
C LEU A 80 -9.80 -5.27 -23.58
N GLY A 81 -10.32 -5.27 -22.36
CA GLY A 81 -11.72 -5.52 -22.06
C GLY A 81 -12.63 -4.50 -22.74
N LEU A 82 -12.31 -3.20 -22.68
CA LEU A 82 -13.07 -2.17 -23.39
C LEU A 82 -13.06 -2.38 -24.92
N ILE A 83 -11.88 -2.65 -25.51
CA ILE A 83 -11.74 -2.86 -26.96
C ILE A 83 -12.48 -4.12 -27.43
N THR A 84 -12.51 -5.19 -26.62
CA THR A 84 -13.17 -6.46 -26.97
C THR A 84 -14.64 -6.51 -26.55
N THR A 85 -15.20 -5.41 -26.02
CA THR A 85 -16.61 -5.36 -25.60
C THR A 85 -17.58 -5.45 -26.78
N PHE A 86 -17.21 -4.98 -27.98
CA PHE A 86 -18.07 -5.03 -29.18
C PHE A 86 -18.42 -6.46 -29.63
N ILE A 87 -17.62 -7.45 -29.23
CA ILE A 87 -17.85 -8.88 -29.48
C ILE A 87 -18.30 -9.62 -28.21
N TYR A 88 -18.78 -8.89 -27.20
CA TYR A 88 -19.26 -9.36 -25.88
C TYR A 88 -18.21 -10.06 -24.99
N ILE A 89 -17.06 -10.48 -25.51
CA ILE A 89 -15.95 -11.08 -24.73
C ILE A 89 -15.41 -10.10 -23.69
N GLY A 90 -15.31 -8.81 -24.03
CA GLY A 90 -14.78 -7.79 -23.14
C GLY A 90 -15.54 -7.65 -21.82
N ILE A 91 -16.83 -7.96 -21.79
CA ILE A 91 -17.67 -7.91 -20.59
C ILE A 91 -17.14 -8.90 -19.53
N PHE A 92 -16.77 -10.11 -19.94
CA PHE A 92 -16.20 -11.12 -19.04
C PHE A 92 -14.83 -10.67 -18.50
N ILE A 93 -13.99 -10.07 -19.35
CA ILE A 93 -12.68 -9.53 -18.93
C ILE A 93 -12.86 -8.41 -17.90
N LEU A 94 -13.74 -7.44 -18.19
CA LEU A 94 -14.01 -6.32 -17.29
C LEU A 94 -14.61 -6.79 -15.96
N PHE A 95 -15.46 -7.83 -15.96
CA PHE A 95 -15.97 -8.44 -14.74
C PHE A 95 -14.85 -9.05 -13.89
N ILE A 96 -13.91 -9.78 -14.50
CA ILE A 96 -12.75 -10.33 -13.80
C ILE A 96 -11.88 -9.21 -13.21
N VAL A 97 -11.62 -8.15 -13.99
CA VAL A 97 -10.85 -6.98 -13.52
C VAL A 97 -11.54 -6.28 -12.35
N TRP A 98 -12.87 -6.20 -12.38
CA TRP A 98 -13.67 -5.61 -11.30
C TRP A 98 -13.61 -6.44 -10.01
N VAL A 99 -13.74 -7.77 -10.10
CA VAL A 99 -13.54 -8.67 -8.95
C VAL A 99 -12.12 -8.53 -8.40
N TRP A 100 -11.12 -8.46 -9.27
CA TRP A 100 -9.73 -8.21 -8.86
C TRP A 100 -9.57 -6.84 -8.17
N ALA A 101 -10.27 -5.79 -8.62
CA ALA A 101 -10.28 -4.50 -7.93
C ALA A 101 -10.80 -4.59 -6.48
N ILE A 102 -11.84 -5.39 -6.22
CA ILE A 102 -12.38 -5.59 -4.87
C ILE A 102 -11.37 -6.31 -3.97
N VAL A 103 -10.74 -7.37 -4.47
CA VAL A 103 -9.70 -8.10 -3.72
C VAL A 103 -8.52 -7.19 -3.41
N ASP A 104 -8.16 -6.32 -4.35
CA ASP A 104 -7.05 -5.38 -4.19
C ASP A 104 -7.29 -4.34 -3.09
N LEU A 105 -8.55 -3.99 -2.77
CA LEU A 105 -8.83 -3.09 -1.64
C LEU A 105 -8.17 -3.58 -0.34
N PHE A 106 -8.25 -4.88 -0.07
CA PHE A 106 -7.65 -5.48 1.11
C PHE A 106 -6.14 -5.71 0.95
N LEU A 107 -5.70 -6.18 -0.23
CA LEU A 107 -4.29 -6.47 -0.48
C LEU A 107 -3.43 -5.20 -0.51
N VAL A 108 -3.93 -4.10 -1.08
CA VAL A 108 -3.25 -2.82 -1.11
C VAL A 108 -3.22 -2.20 0.27
N PHE A 109 -4.35 -2.17 0.98
CA PHE A 109 -4.40 -1.61 2.34
C PHE A 109 -3.42 -2.32 3.29
N THR A 110 -3.45 -3.66 3.32
CA THR A 110 -2.55 -4.45 4.18
C THR A 110 -1.11 -4.43 3.66
N GLY A 111 -0.91 -4.39 2.35
CA GLY A 111 0.39 -4.29 1.71
C GLY A 111 1.13 -3.00 2.07
N ILE A 112 0.48 -1.83 1.93
CA ILE A 112 1.07 -0.53 2.29
C ILE A 112 1.53 -0.53 3.75
N LYS A 113 0.72 -1.09 4.66
CA LYS A 113 1.08 -1.18 6.08
C LYS A 113 2.34 -2.02 6.30
N LYS A 114 2.44 -3.17 5.63
CA LYS A 114 3.63 -4.04 5.67
C LYS A 114 4.86 -3.35 5.09
N ASP A 115 4.71 -2.67 3.95
CA ASP A 115 5.81 -1.96 3.29
C ASP A 115 6.37 -0.83 4.16
N ASN A 116 5.49 -0.04 4.79
CA ASN A 116 5.88 1.00 5.74
C ASN A 116 6.63 0.42 6.96
N LEU A 117 6.14 -0.70 7.52
CA LEU A 117 6.81 -1.38 8.64
C LEU A 117 8.20 -1.88 8.23
N ASN A 118 8.34 -2.46 7.04
CA ASN A 118 9.61 -2.96 6.53
C ASN A 118 10.65 -1.85 6.39
N LYS A 119 10.26 -0.65 5.90
CA LYS A 119 11.15 0.53 5.84
C LYS A 119 11.68 0.95 7.21
N ILE A 120 10.83 0.87 8.25
CA ILE A 120 11.26 1.19 9.62
C ILE A 120 12.25 0.13 10.11
N ASN A 121 11.90 -1.15 9.95
CA ASN A 121 12.75 -2.25 10.38
C ASN A 121 14.13 -2.23 9.69
N SER A 122 14.20 -1.89 8.40
CA SER A 122 15.50 -1.80 7.71
C SER A 122 16.42 -0.74 8.31
N LEU A 123 15.88 0.37 8.84
CA LEU A 123 16.69 1.40 9.52
C LEU A 123 17.04 1.04 10.96
N LEU A 124 16.18 0.25 11.62
CA LEU A 124 16.43 -0.17 13.00
C LEU A 124 17.49 -1.27 13.08
N ILE A 125 17.56 -2.15 12.07
CA ILE A 125 18.52 -3.26 12.00
C ILE A 125 19.88 -2.80 11.43
N ALA A 126 19.89 -1.80 10.55
CA ALA A 126 21.13 -1.14 10.08
C ALA A 126 21.87 -0.44 11.22
#